data_AF-A0A3M1I901-F1
#
_entry.id   AF-A0A3M1I901-F1
#
_cell.length_a   1.000
_cell.length_b   1.000
_cell.length_c   1.000
_cell.angle_alpha   90.00
_cell.angle_beta   90.00
_cell.angle_gamma   90.00
#
_symmetry.space_group_name_H-M   'P 1'
#
loop_
_entity.id
_entity.type
_entity.pdbx_description
1 polymer ?
#
loop_
_entity_poly.entity_id
_entity_poly.type
_entity_poly.pdbx_seq_one_letter_code
_entity_poly.pdbx_strand_id
1 'polypeptide(L)'
;MNNAVSLLLWAGCWGVGGYLLAVAIFALPSRERLPVGLGLGLVAQTFLANLLSLVLPVPLSFWVAAFLMPIAGVLLAWPLLVRREGRRFTFPLSQALALALLTWVMTAIGRGLAIFDDYQNVPTVSLMATGEVPPRFALDPNLRFGYHYFLLLFAAQMQRLGNLFPWNALDLARGLLVALTLLLTYVWVWRMTRSRLAGFLGAVFAAFSAGARWLLLLLPPGVIESLSSQVTLIGSGAQTAPTLAEALRTFWGLNGDGPISFPFAFVSGMKHPLVLSHGGTGAMGNVISMLILILYRRWRDRRAAAVLAVLLASLALVSEIHFLALFPLLALAVALHALSHRRAHVPRNARRWVIVMSIALLIALVQGGVITEIARGLLLRLSGAAERTAYHTFHFAFQWPPSVVSSHLGVLTLTNPTHLLLVFLEVGVILLALPLTVAWGMKMLRAQRWWEAMLIVGMGIGVAATVIHYSGTAGISANARLFGAFHAPIALYAFPLTWVWARGRGQNVRVVAAALGLVAVFGGMLTFGIELIATQKPQLPTFIHEMDARMMKR
;
A
#
# COMPACT_ATOMS: atom_id res chain seq x y z
N MET A 1 -6.68 21.79 -26.35
CA MET A 1 -7.74 20.91 -25.82
C MET A 1 -8.12 21.42 -24.43
N ASN A 2 -9.41 21.44 -24.08
CA ASN A 2 -9.85 21.75 -22.73
C ASN A 2 -9.17 20.75 -21.75
N ASN A 3 -8.53 21.23 -20.69
CA ASN A 3 -7.66 20.42 -19.81
C ASN A 3 -8.38 19.20 -19.22
N ALA A 4 -9.68 19.31 -18.96
CA ALA A 4 -10.53 18.21 -18.53
C ALA A 4 -10.68 17.11 -19.60
N VAL A 5 -10.79 17.47 -20.88
CA VAL A 5 -10.90 16.53 -22.00
C VAL A 5 -9.60 15.73 -22.15
N SER A 6 -8.44 16.37 -21.99
CA SER A 6 -7.14 15.69 -22.00
C SER A 6 -7.06 14.62 -20.91
N LEU A 7 -7.44 14.94 -19.67
CA LEU A 7 -7.47 13.97 -18.58
C LEU A 7 -8.45 12.82 -18.82
N LEU A 8 -9.66 13.13 -19.30
CA LEU A 8 -10.67 12.11 -19.57
C LEU A 8 -10.24 11.18 -20.70
N LEU A 9 -9.61 11.71 -21.75
CA LEU A 9 -9.06 10.90 -22.84
C LEU A 9 -7.93 10.01 -22.33
N TRP A 10 -6.96 10.58 -21.62
CA TRP A 10 -5.85 9.82 -21.02
C TRP A 10 -6.36 8.72 -20.09
N ALA A 11 -7.30 9.04 -19.19
CA ALA A 11 -7.96 8.09 -18.29
C ALA A 11 -8.74 7.01 -19.04
N GLY A 12 -9.46 7.39 -20.09
CA GLY A 12 -10.16 6.49 -20.99
C GLY A 12 -9.22 5.50 -21.67
N CYS A 13 -8.08 5.97 -22.18
CA CYS A 13 -7.09 5.13 -22.86
C CYS A 13 -6.56 4.02 -21.94
N TRP A 14 -5.98 4.37 -20.79
CA TRP A 14 -5.44 3.34 -19.90
C TRP A 14 -6.53 2.52 -19.22
N GLY A 15 -7.71 3.10 -18.95
CA GLY A 15 -8.84 2.40 -18.35
C GLY A 15 -9.41 1.31 -19.28
N VAL A 16 -9.67 1.67 -20.54
CA VAL A 16 -10.13 0.71 -21.57
C VAL A 16 -9.06 -0.32 -21.87
N GLY A 17 -7.80 0.11 -22.06
CA GLY A 17 -6.69 -0.81 -22.32
C GLY A 17 -6.47 -1.82 -21.19
N GLY A 18 -6.51 -1.36 -19.93
CA GLY A 18 -6.42 -2.23 -18.75
C GLY A 18 -7.60 -3.20 -18.64
N TYR A 19 -8.82 -2.75 -18.95
CA TYR A 19 -9.99 -3.62 -19.01
C TYR A 19 -9.85 -4.72 -20.07
N LEU A 20 -9.44 -4.37 -21.29
CA LEU A 20 -9.18 -5.33 -22.36
C LEU A 20 -8.09 -6.32 -21.97
N LEU A 21 -7.01 -5.85 -21.34
CA LEU A 21 -5.93 -6.69 -20.82
C LEU A 21 -6.45 -7.70 -19.79
N ALA A 22 -7.27 -7.24 -18.83
CA ALA A 22 -7.88 -8.10 -17.81
C ALA A 22 -8.75 -9.20 -18.43
N VAL A 23 -9.56 -8.85 -19.45
CA VAL A 23 -10.44 -9.79 -20.14
C VAL A 23 -9.67 -10.77 -21.03
N ALA A 24 -8.61 -10.31 -21.71
CA ALA A 24 -7.83 -11.12 -22.63
C ALA A 24 -6.95 -12.15 -21.90
N ILE A 25 -6.16 -11.68 -20.93
CA ILE A 25 -5.09 -12.45 -20.30
C ILE A 25 -5.59 -13.28 -19.11
N PHE A 26 -6.64 -12.84 -18.43
CA PHE A 26 -7.06 -13.44 -17.17
C PHE A 26 -8.47 -14.05 -17.20
N ALA A 27 -8.61 -15.20 -16.54
CA ALA A 27 -9.87 -15.92 -16.37
C ALA A 27 -10.71 -15.33 -15.22
N LEU A 28 -11.15 -14.08 -15.39
CA LEU A 28 -11.90 -13.32 -14.38
C LEU A 28 -13.42 -13.40 -14.61
N PRO A 29 -14.22 -13.60 -13.53
CA PRO A 29 -15.66 -13.33 -13.52
C PRO A 29 -15.98 -11.88 -13.92
N SER A 30 -17.14 -11.67 -14.53
CA SER A 30 -17.61 -10.36 -15.02
C SER A 30 -17.49 -9.22 -14.00
N ARG A 31 -17.78 -9.51 -12.74
CA ARG A 31 -17.78 -8.52 -11.63
C ARG A 31 -16.40 -8.10 -11.15
N GLU A 32 -15.35 -8.82 -11.54
CA GLU A 32 -13.98 -8.51 -11.14
C GLU A 32 -13.24 -7.75 -12.24
N ARG A 33 -13.73 -7.83 -13.49
CA ARG A 33 -13.05 -7.28 -14.67
C ARG A 33 -12.86 -5.78 -14.62
N LEU A 34 -13.86 -5.01 -14.21
CA LEU A 34 -13.76 -3.55 -14.15
C LEU A 34 -12.70 -3.08 -13.13
N PRO A 35 -12.79 -3.40 -11.83
CA PRO A 35 -11.80 -2.92 -10.87
C PRO A 35 -10.39 -3.43 -11.15
N VAL A 36 -10.27 -4.70 -11.55
CA VAL A 36 -8.97 -5.27 -11.92
C VAL A 36 -8.42 -4.61 -13.19
N GLY A 37 -9.27 -4.36 -14.17
CA GLY A 37 -8.90 -3.70 -15.42
C GLY A 37 -8.43 -2.28 -15.20
N LEU A 38 -9.16 -1.48 -14.41
CA LEU A 38 -8.74 -0.13 -14.05
C LEU A 38 -7.41 -0.14 -13.28
N GLY A 39 -7.23 -1.04 -12.32
CA GLY A 39 -5.97 -1.15 -11.60
C GLY A 39 -4.79 -1.60 -12.47
N LEU A 40 -5.00 -2.58 -13.36
CA LEU A 40 -3.99 -2.99 -14.33
C LEU A 40 -3.62 -1.86 -15.29
N GLY A 41 -4.62 -1.14 -15.80
CA GLY A 41 -4.42 0.01 -16.68
C GLY A 41 -3.60 1.10 -16.02
N LEU A 42 -3.99 1.50 -14.81
CA LEU A 42 -3.32 2.53 -14.02
C LEU A 42 -1.86 2.15 -13.75
N VAL A 43 -1.61 0.95 -13.24
CA VAL A 43 -0.24 0.52 -12.88
C VAL A 43 0.61 0.31 -14.13
N ALA A 44 0.11 -0.40 -15.14
CA ALA A 44 0.88 -0.70 -16.34
C ALA A 44 1.22 0.57 -17.13
N GLN A 45 0.29 1.52 -17.25
CA GLN A 45 0.57 2.77 -17.97
C GLN A 45 1.56 3.63 -17.18
N THR A 46 1.45 3.70 -15.85
CA THR A 46 2.40 4.47 -15.02
C THR A 46 3.80 3.86 -15.10
N PHE A 47 3.88 2.53 -15.12
CA PHE A 47 5.12 1.80 -15.35
C PHE A 47 5.73 2.11 -16.73
N LEU A 48 4.93 2.08 -17.80
CA LEU A 48 5.38 2.43 -19.14
C LEU A 48 5.83 3.90 -19.23
N ALA A 49 5.08 4.82 -18.62
CA ALA A 49 5.42 6.23 -18.54
C ALA A 49 6.78 6.43 -17.86
N ASN A 50 7.06 5.68 -16.79
CA ASN A 50 8.36 5.70 -16.11
C ASN A 50 9.51 5.31 -17.06
N LEU A 51 9.39 4.15 -17.72
CA LEU A 51 10.44 3.66 -18.62
C LEU A 51 10.61 4.53 -19.86
N LEU A 52 9.51 4.99 -20.45
CA LEU A 52 9.55 5.83 -21.65
C LEU A 52 10.15 7.20 -21.35
N SER A 53 9.99 7.73 -20.14
CA SER A 53 10.58 9.02 -19.76
C SER A 53 12.11 8.99 -19.68
N LEU A 54 12.74 7.80 -19.68
CA LEU A 54 14.19 7.67 -19.77
C LEU A 54 14.75 8.09 -21.14
N VAL A 55 13.90 8.08 -22.18
CA VAL A 55 14.32 8.30 -23.57
C VAL A 55 13.44 9.31 -24.32
N LEU A 56 12.21 9.54 -23.86
CA LEU A 56 11.26 10.50 -24.45
C LEU A 56 11.00 11.66 -23.48
N PRO A 57 10.69 12.87 -24.00
CA PRO A 57 10.18 13.95 -23.19
C PRO A 57 8.91 13.54 -22.42
N VAL A 58 8.81 13.96 -21.16
CA VAL A 58 7.73 13.59 -20.24
C VAL A 58 6.30 13.73 -20.82
N PRO A 59 5.93 14.83 -21.50
CA PRO A 59 4.58 14.94 -22.06
C PRO A 59 4.28 13.86 -23.11
N LEU A 60 5.29 13.49 -23.90
CA LEU A 60 5.16 12.46 -24.92
C LEU A 60 5.16 11.07 -24.30
N SER A 61 6.02 10.80 -23.32
CA SER A 61 6.07 9.51 -22.63
C SER A 61 4.73 9.17 -21.96
N PHE A 62 4.07 10.17 -21.36
CA PHE A 62 2.77 10.01 -20.69
C PHE A 62 1.64 9.64 -21.67
N TRP A 63 1.56 10.33 -22.82
CA TRP A 63 0.57 10.00 -23.85
C TRP A 63 0.86 8.67 -24.53
N VAL A 64 2.11 8.41 -24.90
CA VAL A 64 2.50 7.15 -25.54
C VAL A 64 2.20 5.97 -24.61
N ALA A 65 2.55 6.06 -23.33
CA ALA A 65 2.22 5.04 -22.35
C ALA A 65 0.70 4.75 -22.29
N ALA A 66 -0.11 5.82 -22.23
CA ALA A 66 -1.57 5.68 -22.20
C ALA A 66 -2.14 5.08 -23.49
N PHE A 67 -1.66 5.47 -24.68
CA PHE A 67 -2.12 4.94 -25.98
C PHE A 67 -1.65 3.51 -26.26
N LEU A 68 -0.49 3.11 -25.75
CA LEU A 68 -0.02 1.73 -25.87
C LEU A 68 -0.95 0.75 -25.14
N MET A 69 -1.63 1.18 -24.07
CA MET A 69 -2.56 0.32 -23.32
C MET A 69 -3.76 -0.17 -24.15
N PRO A 70 -4.58 0.67 -24.81
CA PRO A 70 -5.67 0.20 -25.65
C PRO A 70 -5.16 -0.54 -26.89
N ILE A 71 -4.02 -0.15 -27.48
CA ILE A 71 -3.41 -0.90 -28.60
C ILE A 71 -3.08 -2.33 -28.17
N ALA A 72 -2.32 -2.49 -27.08
CA ALA A 72 -2.00 -3.81 -26.53
C ALA A 72 -3.26 -4.58 -26.12
N GLY A 73 -4.22 -3.91 -25.47
CA GLY A 73 -5.50 -4.49 -25.08
C GLY A 73 -6.28 -5.05 -26.27
N VAL A 74 -6.42 -4.28 -27.36
CA VAL A 74 -7.13 -4.69 -28.58
C VAL A 74 -6.40 -5.85 -29.25
N LEU A 75 -5.07 -5.76 -29.44
CA LEU A 75 -4.29 -6.83 -30.07
C LEU A 75 -4.41 -8.17 -29.31
N LEU A 76 -4.40 -8.11 -27.98
CA LEU A 76 -4.52 -9.29 -27.13
C LEU A 76 -5.96 -9.81 -27.04
N ALA A 77 -6.96 -8.92 -27.05
CA ALA A 77 -8.37 -9.27 -27.02
C ALA A 77 -8.94 -9.62 -28.42
N TRP A 78 -8.20 -9.37 -29.49
CA TRP A 78 -8.66 -9.53 -30.88
C TRP A 78 -9.33 -10.88 -31.16
N PRO A 79 -8.77 -12.04 -30.76
CA PRO A 79 -9.42 -13.32 -30.99
C PRO A 79 -10.79 -13.45 -30.29
N LEU A 80 -10.97 -12.77 -29.16
CA LEU A 80 -12.23 -12.76 -28.39
C LEU A 80 -13.26 -11.82 -29.03
N LEU A 81 -12.80 -10.69 -29.57
CA LEU A 81 -13.64 -9.71 -30.28
C LEU A 81 -14.19 -10.30 -31.58
N VAL A 82 -13.33 -10.95 -32.39
CA VAL A 82 -13.71 -11.56 -33.67
C VAL A 82 -14.70 -12.71 -33.48
N ARG A 83 -14.54 -13.52 -32.43
CA ARG A 83 -15.45 -14.65 -32.12
C ARG A 83 -16.81 -14.20 -31.57
N ARG A 84 -17.11 -12.89 -31.53
CA ARG A 84 -18.33 -12.29 -30.98
C ARG A 84 -18.66 -12.82 -29.58
N GLU A 85 -17.64 -13.06 -28.75
CA GLU A 85 -17.82 -13.40 -27.33
C GLU A 85 -18.19 -12.13 -26.52
N GLY A 86 -19.07 -11.27 -27.07
CA GLY A 86 -19.47 -9.97 -26.55
C GLY A 86 -20.01 -10.01 -25.13
N ARG A 87 -20.61 -11.14 -24.72
CA ARG A 87 -21.07 -11.41 -23.34
C ARG A 87 -19.93 -11.36 -22.30
N ARG A 88 -18.66 -11.35 -22.73
CA ARG A 88 -17.49 -11.16 -21.87
C ARG A 88 -17.18 -9.69 -21.56
N PHE A 89 -17.78 -8.75 -22.26
CA PHE A 89 -17.64 -7.32 -22.01
C PHE A 89 -18.87 -6.85 -21.22
N THR A 90 -18.68 -6.68 -19.91
CA THR A 90 -19.71 -6.18 -18.99
C THR A 90 -19.17 -4.98 -18.24
N PHE A 91 -19.94 -3.89 -18.21
CA PHE A 91 -19.61 -2.69 -17.46
C PHE A 91 -20.54 -2.57 -16.24
N PRO A 92 -20.07 -2.97 -15.03
CA PRO A 92 -20.88 -2.87 -13.82
C PRO A 92 -20.97 -1.40 -13.38
N LEU A 93 -22.01 -0.70 -13.83
CA LEU A 93 -22.24 0.72 -13.52
C LEU A 93 -22.19 1.03 -12.01
N SER A 94 -22.72 0.14 -11.17
CA SER A 94 -22.68 0.31 -9.71
C SER A 94 -21.26 0.35 -9.14
N GLN A 95 -20.32 -0.41 -9.71
CA GLN A 95 -18.91 -0.37 -9.30
C GLN A 95 -18.22 0.90 -9.78
N ALA A 96 -18.54 1.36 -11.00
CA ALA A 96 -18.03 2.63 -11.52
C ALA A 96 -18.54 3.82 -10.70
N LEU A 97 -19.83 3.85 -10.36
CA LEU A 97 -20.41 4.89 -9.50
C LEU A 97 -19.82 4.86 -8.09
N ALA A 98 -19.66 3.67 -7.50
CA ALA A 98 -19.00 3.54 -6.20
C ALA A 98 -17.55 4.03 -6.24
N LEU A 99 -16.79 3.68 -7.28
CA LEU A 99 -15.42 4.18 -7.46
C LEU A 99 -15.38 5.70 -7.59
N ALA A 100 -16.26 6.29 -8.41
CA ALA A 100 -16.33 7.73 -8.60
C ALA A 100 -16.68 8.47 -7.31
N LEU A 101 -17.70 8.00 -6.58
CA LEU A 101 -18.10 8.58 -5.30
C LEU A 101 -16.99 8.49 -4.26
N LEU A 102 -16.38 7.30 -4.09
CA LEU A 102 -15.28 7.11 -3.14
C LEU A 102 -14.06 7.95 -3.51
N THR A 103 -13.73 8.04 -4.81
CA THR A 103 -12.63 8.90 -5.29
C THR A 103 -12.92 10.36 -4.92
N TRP A 104 -14.13 10.84 -5.20
CA TRP A 104 -14.52 12.20 -4.86
C TRP A 104 -14.43 12.48 -3.36
N VAL A 105 -14.99 11.60 -2.50
CA VAL A 105 -14.93 11.76 -1.03
C VAL A 105 -13.47 11.81 -0.56
N MET A 106 -12.64 10.85 -0.97
CA MET A 106 -11.27 10.75 -0.48
C MET A 106 -10.38 11.88 -1.03
N THR A 107 -10.65 12.38 -2.24
CA THR A 107 -9.97 13.56 -2.77
C THR A 107 -10.43 14.84 -2.06
N ALA A 108 -11.72 14.97 -1.74
CA ALA A 108 -12.23 16.11 -0.97
C ALA A 108 -11.62 16.15 0.44
N ILE A 109 -11.48 14.98 1.08
CA ILE A 109 -10.75 14.83 2.34
C ILE A 109 -9.29 15.27 2.16
N GLY A 110 -8.58 14.68 1.20
CA GLY A 110 -7.17 14.98 0.94
C GLY A 110 -6.92 16.48 0.74
N ARG A 111 -7.77 17.17 -0.01
CA ARG A 111 -7.68 18.62 -0.22
C ARG A 111 -7.78 19.46 1.06
N GLY A 112 -8.43 18.93 2.09
CA GLY A 112 -8.58 19.60 3.39
C GLY A 112 -7.50 19.22 4.40
N LEU A 113 -6.58 18.32 4.04
CA LEU A 113 -5.51 17.81 4.89
C LEU A 113 -4.15 18.17 4.28
N ALA A 114 -3.22 18.65 5.08
CA ALA A 114 -1.84 18.93 4.64
C ALA A 114 -0.84 18.01 5.36
N ILE A 115 -1.10 16.71 5.38
CA ILE A 115 -0.44 15.73 6.27
C ILE A 115 0.56 14.81 5.52
N PHE A 116 1.39 14.08 6.25
CA PHE A 116 2.27 13.01 5.74
C PHE A 116 3.28 13.44 4.66
N ASP A 117 4.11 14.41 5.02
CA ASP A 117 5.29 14.85 4.25
C ASP A 117 4.95 15.48 2.89
N ASP A 118 3.83 16.20 2.81
CA ASP A 118 3.45 16.94 1.60
C ASP A 118 4.50 17.97 1.18
N TYR A 119 5.24 18.52 2.13
CA TYR A 119 6.39 19.39 1.87
C TYR A 119 7.46 18.74 0.96
N GLN A 120 7.57 17.41 0.98
CA GLN A 120 8.46 16.64 0.12
C GLN A 120 7.73 16.12 -1.13
N ASN A 121 6.51 15.62 -0.97
CA ASN A 121 5.79 14.94 -2.04
C ASN A 121 5.35 15.92 -3.14
N VAL A 122 4.81 17.08 -2.77
CA VAL A 122 4.26 18.06 -3.74
C VAL A 122 5.35 18.64 -4.65
N PRO A 123 6.51 19.09 -4.16
CA PRO A 123 7.61 19.51 -5.04
C PRO A 123 8.11 18.39 -5.95
N THR A 124 8.22 17.15 -5.43
CA THR A 124 8.68 16.00 -6.22
C THR A 124 7.72 15.67 -7.38
N VAL A 125 6.40 15.79 -7.15
CA VAL A 125 5.37 15.67 -8.20
C VAL A 125 5.59 16.74 -9.28
N SER A 126 5.88 17.98 -8.88
CA SER A 126 6.14 19.08 -9.82
C SER A 126 7.39 18.85 -10.67
N LEU A 127 8.51 18.40 -10.06
CA LEU A 127 9.76 18.09 -10.79
C LEU A 127 9.55 17.00 -11.86
N MET A 128 8.82 15.93 -11.53
CA MET A 128 8.51 14.89 -12.50
C MET A 128 7.59 15.40 -13.61
N ALA A 129 6.62 16.26 -13.29
CA ALA A 129 5.70 16.82 -14.27
C ALA A 129 6.39 17.74 -15.28
N THR A 130 7.50 18.39 -14.89
CA THR A 130 8.28 19.29 -15.75
C THR A 130 9.37 18.58 -16.56
N GLY A 131 9.71 17.33 -16.26
CA GLY A 131 10.65 16.56 -17.07
C GLY A 131 11.57 15.62 -16.30
N GLU A 132 11.64 15.73 -14.97
CA GLU A 132 12.68 15.06 -14.19
C GLU A 132 12.24 13.67 -13.72
N VAL A 133 12.37 12.67 -14.61
CA VAL A 133 12.07 11.27 -14.32
C VAL A 133 13.29 10.40 -14.70
N PRO A 134 13.93 9.68 -13.75
CA PRO A 134 13.64 9.65 -12.32
C PRO A 134 13.93 11.00 -11.63
N PRO A 135 13.21 11.35 -10.56
CA PRO A 135 13.37 12.65 -9.91
C PRO A 135 14.70 12.79 -9.17
N ARG A 136 15.11 14.03 -8.95
CA ARG A 136 16.11 14.40 -7.93
C ARG A 136 15.41 14.83 -6.64
N PHE A 137 16.18 14.92 -5.56
CA PHE A 137 15.65 15.37 -4.28
C PHE A 137 15.30 16.86 -4.38
N ALA A 138 14.04 17.21 -4.10
CA ALA A 138 13.56 18.57 -4.33
C ALA A 138 14.27 19.63 -3.47
N LEU A 139 14.78 19.24 -2.30
CA LEU A 139 15.50 20.14 -1.40
C LEU A 139 17.02 20.11 -1.61
N ASP A 140 17.55 19.22 -2.46
CA ASP A 140 18.95 19.19 -2.87
C ASP A 140 19.09 18.59 -4.29
N PRO A 141 19.24 19.44 -5.33
CA PRO A 141 19.28 18.99 -6.73
C PRO A 141 20.57 18.23 -7.09
N ASN A 142 21.54 18.10 -6.18
CA ASN A 142 22.72 17.26 -6.36
C ASN A 142 22.45 15.79 -6.01
N LEU A 143 21.38 15.53 -5.25
CA LEU A 143 20.99 14.20 -4.81
C LEU A 143 19.91 13.62 -5.71
N ARG A 144 20.05 12.34 -6.03
CA ARG A 144 19.01 11.59 -6.74
C ARG A 144 17.95 11.14 -5.76
N PHE A 145 16.69 11.11 -6.21
CA PHE A 145 15.58 10.68 -5.40
C PHE A 145 15.53 9.14 -5.32
N GLY A 146 16.39 8.57 -4.49
CA GLY A 146 16.40 7.15 -4.16
C GLY A 146 15.29 6.74 -3.19
N TYR A 147 14.04 7.14 -3.46
CA TYR A 147 12.88 6.88 -2.59
C TYR A 147 11.64 6.44 -3.39
N HIS A 148 10.51 6.18 -2.73
CA HIS A 148 9.28 5.69 -3.37
C HIS A 148 8.55 6.82 -4.11
N TYR A 149 8.47 6.74 -5.45
CA TYR A 149 7.83 7.79 -6.25
C TYR A 149 6.74 7.32 -7.22
N PHE A 150 6.33 6.04 -7.19
CA PHE A 150 5.39 5.52 -8.20
C PHE A 150 4.01 6.20 -8.18
N LEU A 151 3.43 6.45 -7.00
CA LEU A 151 2.20 7.25 -6.86
C LEU A 151 2.46 8.70 -7.30
N LEU A 152 3.58 9.28 -6.91
CA LEU A 152 3.94 10.65 -7.25
C LEU A 152 4.07 10.83 -8.78
N LEU A 153 4.60 9.83 -9.49
CA LEU A 153 4.68 9.81 -10.95
C LEU A 153 3.29 9.75 -11.59
N PHE A 154 2.36 9.01 -11.00
CA PHE A 154 0.97 9.01 -11.45
C PHE A 154 0.31 10.38 -11.22
N ALA A 155 0.57 11.04 -10.08
CA ALA A 155 0.12 12.41 -9.83
C ALA A 155 0.75 13.42 -10.81
N ALA A 156 2.05 13.28 -11.14
CA ALA A 156 2.74 14.13 -12.10
C ALA A 156 2.11 14.07 -13.50
N GLN A 157 1.59 12.91 -13.89
CA GLN A 157 0.83 12.75 -15.13
C GLN A 157 -0.49 13.51 -15.09
N MET A 158 -1.23 13.43 -13.99
CA MET A 158 -2.45 14.22 -13.81
C MET A 158 -2.16 15.73 -13.80
N GLN A 159 -1.09 16.15 -13.13
CA GLN A 159 -0.64 17.54 -13.13
C GLN A 159 -0.34 18.01 -14.55
N ARG A 160 0.51 17.28 -15.27
CA ARG A 160 1.01 17.70 -16.58
C ARG A 160 -0.06 17.65 -17.67
N LEU A 161 -0.84 16.57 -17.75
CA LEU A 161 -1.83 16.38 -18.81
C LEU A 161 -3.14 17.13 -18.54
N GLY A 162 -3.46 17.34 -17.27
CA GLY A 162 -4.65 18.05 -16.82
C GLY A 162 -4.46 19.49 -16.42
N ASN A 163 -3.22 20.00 -16.51
CA ASN A 163 -2.83 21.32 -16.03
C ASN A 163 -3.37 21.58 -14.60
N LEU A 164 -3.30 20.56 -13.75
CA LEU A 164 -3.73 20.66 -12.36
C LEU A 164 -2.62 21.28 -11.52
N PHE A 165 -2.97 21.86 -10.39
CA PHE A 165 -1.98 22.13 -9.34
C PHE A 165 -1.37 20.81 -8.83
N PRO A 166 -0.09 20.79 -8.44
CA PRO A 166 0.58 19.56 -8.00
C PRO A 166 -0.11 18.93 -6.78
N TRP A 167 -0.60 19.74 -5.83
CA TRP A 167 -1.35 19.24 -4.67
C TRP A 167 -2.71 18.65 -5.04
N ASN A 168 -3.49 19.32 -5.89
CA ASN A 168 -4.76 18.79 -6.37
C ASN A 168 -4.59 17.48 -7.16
N ALA A 169 -3.51 17.37 -7.94
CA ALA A 169 -3.18 16.15 -8.67
C ALA A 169 -2.81 15.01 -7.70
N LEU A 170 -2.04 15.30 -6.66
CA LEU A 170 -1.65 14.34 -5.63
C LEU A 170 -2.87 13.86 -4.82
N ASP A 171 -3.77 14.75 -4.41
CA ASP A 171 -5.00 14.40 -3.68
C ASP A 171 -5.95 13.57 -4.53
N LEU A 172 -6.07 13.89 -5.82
CA LEU A 172 -6.84 13.09 -6.76
C LEU A 172 -6.27 11.68 -6.91
N ALA A 173 -4.95 11.59 -7.05
CA ALA A 173 -4.25 10.31 -7.17
C ALA A 173 -4.40 9.46 -5.89
N ARG A 174 -4.20 10.05 -4.70
CA ARG A 174 -4.41 9.39 -3.40
C ARG A 174 -5.85 8.88 -3.27
N GLY A 175 -6.83 9.75 -3.52
CA GLY A 175 -8.25 9.42 -3.40
C GLY A 175 -8.68 8.28 -4.33
N LEU A 176 -8.21 8.31 -5.59
CA LEU A 176 -8.47 7.24 -6.55
C LEU A 176 -7.89 5.90 -6.10
N LEU A 177 -6.68 5.87 -5.55
CA LEU A 177 -6.05 4.63 -5.11
C LEU A 177 -6.69 4.03 -3.86
N VAL A 178 -7.12 4.87 -2.91
CA VAL A 178 -7.90 4.41 -1.74
C VAL A 178 -9.22 3.79 -2.22
N ALA A 179 -9.96 4.50 -3.08
CA ALA A 179 -11.21 4.02 -3.65
C ALA A 179 -11.04 2.71 -4.43
N LEU A 180 -10.01 2.61 -5.25
CA LEU A 180 -9.70 1.40 -6.00
C LEU A 180 -9.30 0.23 -5.09
N THR A 181 -8.53 0.49 -4.03
CA THR A 181 -8.19 -0.52 -3.02
C THR A 181 -9.42 -1.09 -2.34
N LEU A 182 -10.37 -0.24 -1.95
CA LEU A 182 -11.64 -0.68 -1.34
C LEU A 182 -12.46 -1.52 -2.31
N LEU A 183 -12.54 -1.12 -3.58
CA LEU A 183 -13.29 -1.87 -4.59
C LEU A 183 -12.62 -3.22 -4.92
N LEU A 184 -11.29 -3.28 -5.00
CA LEU A 184 -10.53 -4.53 -5.15
C LEU A 184 -10.70 -5.44 -3.92
N THR A 185 -10.71 -4.86 -2.72
CA THR A 185 -10.96 -5.60 -1.47
C THR A 185 -12.36 -6.19 -1.45
N TYR A 186 -13.38 -5.41 -1.84
CA TYR A 186 -14.77 -5.87 -1.96
C TYR A 186 -14.86 -7.12 -2.83
N VAL A 187 -14.29 -7.10 -4.05
CA VAL A 187 -14.37 -8.25 -4.97
C VAL A 187 -13.58 -9.44 -4.45
N TRP A 188 -12.45 -9.21 -3.79
CA TRP A 188 -11.63 -10.28 -3.22
C TRP A 188 -12.30 -10.96 -2.02
N VAL A 189 -12.82 -10.20 -1.05
CA VAL A 189 -13.55 -10.73 0.11
C VAL A 189 -14.82 -11.43 -0.34
N TRP A 190 -15.57 -10.84 -1.29
CA TRP A 190 -16.73 -11.49 -1.90
C TRP A 190 -16.35 -12.84 -2.52
N ARG A 191 -15.21 -12.94 -3.20
CA ARG A 191 -14.73 -14.20 -3.79
C ARG A 191 -14.44 -15.25 -2.71
N MET A 192 -13.78 -14.87 -1.62
CA MET A 192 -13.43 -15.78 -0.52
C MET A 192 -14.66 -16.29 0.24
N THR A 193 -15.62 -15.39 0.49
CA THR A 193 -16.78 -15.66 1.36
C THR A 193 -18.03 -16.09 0.59
N ARG A 194 -18.08 -15.82 -0.72
CA ARG A 194 -19.25 -15.94 -1.62
C ARG A 194 -20.46 -15.10 -1.18
N SER A 195 -20.27 -14.09 -0.33
CA SER A 195 -21.34 -13.24 0.21
C SER A 195 -21.12 -11.77 -0.16
N ARG A 196 -22.12 -11.12 -0.77
CA ARG A 196 -22.03 -9.69 -1.14
C ARG A 196 -21.94 -8.80 0.10
N LEU A 197 -22.70 -9.14 1.15
CA LEU A 197 -22.66 -8.46 2.43
C LEU A 197 -21.27 -8.57 3.05
N ALA A 198 -20.67 -9.76 3.02
CA ALA A 198 -19.30 -9.94 3.50
C ALA A 198 -18.30 -9.16 2.66
N GLY A 199 -18.48 -9.09 1.33
CA GLY A 199 -17.67 -8.23 0.47
C GLY A 199 -17.72 -6.76 0.89
N PHE A 200 -18.92 -6.23 1.14
CA PHE A 200 -19.12 -4.85 1.60
C PHE A 200 -18.51 -4.62 2.98
N LEU A 201 -18.89 -5.43 3.98
CA LEU A 201 -18.37 -5.32 5.34
C LEU A 201 -16.85 -5.56 5.41
N GLY A 202 -16.30 -6.38 4.52
CA GLY A 202 -14.85 -6.57 4.41
C GLY A 202 -14.13 -5.35 3.84
N ALA A 203 -14.75 -4.62 2.91
CA ALA A 203 -14.22 -3.33 2.44
C ALA A 203 -14.32 -2.26 3.53
N VAL A 204 -15.42 -2.21 4.29
CA VAL A 204 -15.57 -1.34 5.49
C VAL A 204 -14.49 -1.67 6.53
N PHE A 205 -14.28 -2.96 6.80
CA PHE A 205 -13.22 -3.41 7.70
C PHE A 205 -11.83 -3.02 7.19
N ALA A 206 -11.55 -3.15 5.89
CA ALA A 206 -10.27 -2.71 5.34
C ALA A 206 -10.09 -1.19 5.42
N ALA A 207 -11.16 -0.40 5.21
CA ALA A 207 -11.15 1.05 5.34
C ALA A 207 -10.75 1.50 6.75
N PHE A 208 -11.38 0.90 7.76
CA PHE A 208 -11.37 1.44 9.11
C PHE A 208 -10.60 0.60 10.14
N SER A 209 -10.16 -0.62 9.80
CA SER A 209 -9.43 -1.45 10.77
C SER A 209 -8.13 -0.79 11.21
N ALA A 210 -8.02 -0.49 12.50
CA ALA A 210 -6.90 0.18 13.12
C ALA A 210 -6.44 -0.59 14.38
N GLY A 211 -5.44 -0.06 15.08
CA GLY A 211 -5.16 -0.47 16.45
C GLY A 211 -6.30 -0.11 17.41
N ALA A 212 -6.30 -0.76 18.58
CA ALA A 212 -7.27 -0.58 19.65
C ALA A 212 -6.69 0.20 20.86
N ARG A 213 -5.68 1.07 20.63
CA ARG A 213 -5.06 1.92 21.66
C ARG A 213 -6.08 2.70 22.48
N TRP A 214 -7.18 3.12 21.87
CA TRP A 214 -8.27 3.86 22.52
C TRP A 214 -8.88 3.10 23.71
N LEU A 215 -8.74 1.76 23.80
CA LEU A 215 -9.17 0.98 24.96
C LEU A 215 -8.40 1.37 26.24
N LEU A 216 -7.21 1.97 26.13
CA LEU A 216 -6.48 2.51 27.27
C LEU A 216 -7.27 3.61 27.98
N LEU A 217 -8.16 4.34 27.28
CA LEU A 217 -9.01 5.36 27.90
C LEU A 217 -10.01 4.78 28.91
N LEU A 218 -10.25 3.47 28.87
CA LEU A 218 -11.16 2.77 29.79
C LEU A 218 -10.45 2.31 31.08
N LEU A 219 -9.13 2.44 31.15
CA LEU A 219 -8.35 2.00 32.31
C LEU A 219 -8.28 3.11 33.38
N PRO A 220 -8.20 2.74 34.67
CA PRO A 220 -8.02 3.72 35.75
C PRO A 220 -6.73 4.54 35.59
N PRO A 221 -6.70 5.82 36.03
CA PRO A 221 -5.52 6.69 35.90
C PRO A 221 -4.23 6.07 36.45
N GLY A 222 -4.27 5.44 37.62
CA GLY A 222 -3.09 4.80 38.22
C GLY A 222 -2.50 3.67 37.37
N VAL A 223 -3.35 2.94 36.63
CA VAL A 223 -2.89 1.92 35.67
C VAL A 223 -2.21 2.60 34.48
N ILE A 224 -2.80 3.67 33.94
CA ILE A 224 -2.21 4.41 32.83
C ILE A 224 -0.86 5.05 33.19
N GLU A 225 -0.72 5.62 34.38
CA GLU A 225 0.57 6.17 34.83
C GLU A 225 1.64 5.06 34.95
N SER A 226 1.25 3.88 35.45
CA SER A 226 2.14 2.71 35.51
C SER A 226 2.55 2.18 34.13
N LEU A 227 1.64 2.18 33.15
CA LEU A 227 1.98 1.84 31.76
C LEU A 227 2.89 2.93 31.15
N SER A 228 2.61 4.19 31.44
CA SER A 228 3.31 5.35 30.89
C SER A 228 4.77 5.43 31.34
N SER A 229 5.06 5.10 32.60
CA SER A 229 6.43 5.09 33.14
C SER A 229 7.33 4.02 32.53
N GLN A 230 6.76 3.04 31.81
CA GLN A 230 7.50 1.95 31.17
C GLN A 230 7.81 2.21 29.69
N VAL A 231 7.30 3.31 29.11
CA VAL A 231 7.35 3.55 27.67
C VAL A 231 8.02 4.89 27.38
N THR A 232 8.89 4.92 26.38
CA THR A 232 9.47 6.16 25.85
C THR A 232 8.87 6.47 24.49
N LEU A 233 8.16 7.59 24.40
CA LEU A 233 7.57 8.04 23.15
C LEU A 233 8.67 8.46 22.16
N ILE A 234 8.43 8.23 20.87
CA ILE A 234 9.34 8.64 19.77
C ILE A 234 8.56 9.31 18.64
N GLY A 235 9.27 9.95 17.71
CA GLY A 235 8.68 10.54 16.52
C GLY A 235 7.53 11.50 16.84
N SER A 236 6.42 11.40 16.12
CA SER A 236 5.21 12.20 16.38
C SER A 236 4.54 11.87 17.73
N GLY A 237 4.85 10.72 18.34
CA GLY A 237 4.44 10.44 19.72
C GLY A 237 5.12 11.37 20.71
N ALA A 238 6.44 11.54 20.59
CA ALA A 238 7.20 12.47 21.44
C ALA A 238 6.85 13.95 21.18
N GLN A 239 6.42 14.29 19.96
CA GLN A 239 5.91 15.63 19.63
C GLN A 239 4.51 15.89 20.21
N THR A 240 3.76 14.84 20.56
CA THR A 240 2.40 14.95 21.11
C THR A 240 2.42 15.34 22.58
N ALA A 241 3.23 14.64 23.39
CA ALA A 241 3.38 14.88 24.82
C ALA A 241 4.65 14.17 25.34
N PRO A 242 5.18 14.55 26.52
CA PRO A 242 6.31 13.86 27.14
C PRO A 242 5.97 12.44 27.65
N THR A 243 4.70 12.14 27.95
CA THR A 243 4.28 10.86 28.52
C THR A 243 3.10 10.25 27.77
N LEU A 244 2.95 8.91 27.82
CA LEU A 244 1.79 8.23 27.23
C LEU A 244 0.48 8.66 27.91
N ALA A 245 0.50 8.83 29.23
CA ALA A 245 -0.68 9.22 30.01
C ALA A 245 -1.26 10.57 29.59
N GLU A 246 -0.38 11.53 29.31
CA GLU A 246 -0.73 12.84 28.79
C GLU A 246 -1.14 12.75 27.30
N ALA A 247 -0.35 12.05 26.48
CA ALA A 247 -0.62 11.90 25.06
C ALA A 247 -2.01 11.33 24.78
N LEU A 248 -2.49 10.37 25.58
CA LEU A 248 -3.82 9.77 25.41
C LEU A 248 -4.98 10.77 25.54
N ARG A 249 -4.76 11.92 26.18
CA ARG A 249 -5.78 12.95 26.44
C ARG A 249 -5.64 14.17 25.52
N THR A 250 -4.62 14.17 24.65
CA THR A 250 -4.33 15.28 23.74
C THR A 250 -4.45 14.87 22.28
N PHE A 251 -4.23 15.84 21.39
CA PHE A 251 -4.23 15.63 19.96
C PHE A 251 -2.85 15.20 19.46
N TRP A 252 -2.85 14.35 18.44
CA TRP A 252 -1.64 13.86 17.81
C TRP A 252 -0.84 15.01 17.19
N GLY A 253 0.39 15.21 17.68
CA GLY A 253 1.34 16.17 17.15
C GLY A 253 1.96 15.68 15.85
N LEU A 254 1.23 15.80 14.74
CA LEU A 254 1.73 15.56 13.39
C LEU A 254 2.10 16.87 12.68
N ASN A 255 2.99 16.79 11.68
CA ASN A 255 3.31 17.94 10.84
C ASN A 255 2.21 18.15 9.79
N GLY A 256 1.68 19.38 9.76
CA GLY A 256 0.43 19.67 9.09
C GLY A 256 -0.77 19.11 9.86
N ASP A 257 -1.99 19.43 9.43
CA ASP A 257 -3.19 18.85 10.04
C ASP A 257 -4.42 19.07 9.14
N GLY A 258 -5.59 18.66 9.62
CA GLY A 258 -6.88 19.13 9.17
C GLY A 258 -7.40 20.31 9.99
N PRO A 259 -8.66 20.73 9.79
CA PRO A 259 -9.30 21.77 10.61
C PRO A 259 -9.54 21.33 12.06
N ILE A 260 -9.55 20.03 12.32
CA ILE A 260 -9.66 19.43 13.65
C ILE A 260 -8.57 18.38 13.75
N SER A 261 -7.80 18.46 14.84
CA SER A 261 -6.70 17.54 15.09
C SER A 261 -7.18 16.14 15.48
N PHE A 262 -6.43 15.13 15.06
CA PHE A 262 -6.72 13.74 15.39
C PHE A 262 -6.38 13.43 16.86
N PRO A 263 -7.29 12.89 17.67
CA PRO A 263 -6.95 12.48 19.03
C PRO A 263 -5.96 11.30 19.02
N PHE A 264 -4.86 11.43 19.76
CA PHE A 264 -3.74 10.48 19.71
C PHE A 264 -4.12 9.06 20.15
N ALA A 265 -5.13 8.92 21.01
CA ALA A 265 -5.64 7.64 21.47
C ALA A 265 -6.20 6.76 20.33
N PHE A 266 -6.64 7.35 19.22
CA PHE A 266 -7.29 6.64 18.11
C PHE A 266 -6.36 6.38 16.92
N VAL A 267 -5.10 6.84 16.99
CA VAL A 267 -4.10 6.64 15.94
C VAL A 267 -2.93 5.81 16.49
N SER A 268 -2.93 4.51 16.19
CA SER A 268 -1.87 3.59 16.60
C SER A 268 -0.65 3.66 15.69
N GLY A 269 0.55 3.60 16.25
CA GLY A 269 1.83 3.71 15.54
C GLY A 269 2.33 2.40 14.90
N MET A 270 1.58 1.31 15.04
CA MET A 270 1.84 0.04 14.35
C MET A 270 0.83 -0.24 13.24
N LYS A 271 -0.46 0.04 13.47
CA LYS A 271 -1.53 -0.18 12.50
C LYS A 271 -2.44 1.04 12.39
N HIS A 272 -2.31 1.72 11.27
CA HIS A 272 -3.22 2.81 10.87
C HIS A 272 -4.34 2.26 9.98
N PRO A 273 -5.54 2.88 10.00
CA PRO A 273 -6.61 2.56 9.07
C PRO A 273 -6.25 2.98 7.64
N LEU A 274 -6.83 2.31 6.64
CA LEU A 274 -6.57 2.60 5.23
C LEU A 274 -7.02 4.00 4.82
N VAL A 275 -8.05 4.55 5.47
CA VAL A 275 -8.52 5.91 5.20
C VAL A 275 -7.42 6.96 5.47
N LEU A 276 -6.53 6.72 6.44
CA LEU A 276 -5.36 7.57 6.69
C LEU A 276 -4.19 7.33 5.70
N SER A 277 -4.39 6.62 4.59
CA SER A 277 -3.36 6.33 3.60
C SER A 277 -3.13 7.52 2.64
N HIS A 278 -2.86 8.69 3.21
CA HIS A 278 -2.63 9.95 2.52
C HIS A 278 -1.13 10.30 2.37
N GLY A 279 -0.21 9.36 2.62
CA GLY A 279 1.24 9.59 2.43
C GLY A 279 1.70 9.61 0.95
N GLY A 280 3.00 9.79 0.73
CA GLY A 280 3.62 9.87 -0.61
C GLY A 280 3.51 8.60 -1.46
N THR A 281 3.33 7.43 -0.85
CA THR A 281 3.02 6.17 -1.53
C THR A 281 1.53 5.86 -1.58
N GLY A 282 0.73 6.51 -0.72
CA GLY A 282 -0.70 6.30 -0.53
C GLY A 282 -1.08 4.81 -0.51
N ALA A 283 -2.24 4.49 -1.10
CA ALA A 283 -2.73 3.12 -1.20
C ALA A 283 -2.15 2.32 -2.40
N MET A 284 -1.12 2.84 -3.09
CA MET A 284 -0.58 2.19 -4.31
C MET A 284 -0.09 0.76 -4.05
N GLY A 285 0.63 0.55 -2.95
CA GLY A 285 1.12 -0.77 -2.56
C GLY A 285 -0.02 -1.77 -2.32
N ASN A 286 -1.14 -1.28 -1.79
CA ASN A 286 -2.34 -2.08 -1.54
C ASN A 286 -3.05 -2.43 -2.85
N VAL A 287 -3.18 -1.49 -3.79
CA VAL A 287 -3.71 -1.75 -5.15
C VAL A 287 -2.89 -2.85 -5.83
N ILE A 288 -1.57 -2.70 -5.90
CA ILE A 288 -0.69 -3.69 -6.55
C ILE A 288 -0.80 -5.06 -5.87
N SER A 289 -0.76 -5.10 -4.53
CA SER A 289 -0.89 -6.34 -3.76
C SER A 289 -2.23 -7.03 -3.99
N MET A 290 -3.34 -6.28 -4.02
CA MET A 290 -4.67 -6.82 -4.31
C MET A 290 -4.79 -7.32 -5.75
N LEU A 291 -4.23 -6.60 -6.72
CA LEU A 291 -4.19 -7.04 -8.12
C LEU A 291 -3.47 -8.39 -8.23
N ILE A 292 -2.27 -8.52 -7.67
CA ILE A 292 -1.52 -9.79 -7.71
C ILE A 292 -2.34 -10.90 -7.03
N LEU A 293 -2.90 -10.63 -5.85
CA LEU A 293 -3.72 -11.60 -5.09
C LEU A 293 -4.98 -12.05 -5.85
N ILE A 294 -5.58 -11.17 -6.64
CA ILE A 294 -6.73 -11.50 -7.49
C ILE A 294 -6.29 -12.32 -8.71
N LEU A 295 -5.17 -11.96 -9.32
CA LEU A 295 -4.74 -12.42 -10.65
C LEU A 295 -3.89 -13.69 -10.64
N TYR A 296 -3.15 -13.97 -9.57
CA TYR A 296 -2.04 -14.93 -9.61
C TYR A 296 -2.39 -16.39 -9.97
N ARG A 297 -3.67 -16.79 -9.89
CA ARG A 297 -4.15 -18.12 -10.32
C ARG A 297 -5.02 -18.10 -11.56
N ARG A 298 -5.22 -16.92 -12.16
CA ARG A 298 -6.18 -16.71 -13.23
C ARG A 298 -5.51 -16.55 -14.59
N TRP A 299 -4.28 -17.03 -14.75
CA TRP A 299 -3.55 -16.92 -16.00
C TRP A 299 -4.26 -17.75 -17.07
N ARG A 300 -4.62 -17.15 -18.20
CA ARG A 300 -5.05 -17.91 -19.39
C ARG A 300 -3.87 -18.35 -20.22
N ASP A 301 -2.84 -17.52 -20.30
CA ASP A 301 -1.65 -17.75 -21.10
C ASP A 301 -0.37 -17.32 -20.36
N ARG A 302 0.79 -17.46 -21.04
CA ARG A 302 2.10 -17.07 -20.51
C ARG A 302 2.29 -15.55 -20.43
N ARG A 303 1.47 -14.75 -21.14
CA ARG A 303 1.56 -13.28 -21.15
C ARG A 303 1.14 -12.70 -19.80
N ALA A 304 0.33 -13.44 -19.04
CA ALA A 304 0.05 -13.14 -17.63
C ALA A 304 1.32 -12.96 -16.79
N ALA A 305 2.39 -13.71 -17.09
CA ALA A 305 3.66 -13.59 -16.40
C ALA A 305 4.30 -12.21 -16.61
N ALA A 306 4.21 -11.65 -17.82
CA ALA A 306 4.75 -10.32 -18.13
C ALA A 306 3.97 -9.23 -17.38
N VAL A 307 2.63 -9.31 -17.36
CA VAL A 307 1.80 -8.36 -16.58
C VAL A 307 2.12 -8.43 -15.08
N LEU A 308 2.32 -9.63 -14.54
CA LEU A 308 2.72 -9.77 -13.13
C LEU A 308 4.14 -9.27 -12.87
N ALA A 309 5.07 -9.41 -13.80
CA ALA A 309 6.40 -8.83 -13.69
C ALA A 309 6.33 -7.29 -13.66
N VAL A 310 5.46 -6.68 -14.48
CA VAL A 310 5.18 -5.23 -14.44
C VAL A 310 4.62 -4.81 -13.08
N LEU A 311 3.65 -5.55 -12.53
CA LEU A 311 3.11 -5.27 -11.20
C LEU A 311 4.19 -5.36 -10.11
N LEU A 312 5.06 -6.36 -10.16
CA LEU A 312 6.15 -6.54 -9.20
C LEU A 312 7.25 -5.49 -9.35
N ALA A 313 7.62 -5.13 -10.59
CA ALA A 313 8.57 -4.04 -10.84
C ALA A 313 8.00 -2.71 -10.33
N SER A 314 6.70 -2.48 -10.50
CA SER A 314 6.02 -1.31 -9.94
C SER A 314 5.99 -1.34 -8.41
N LEU A 315 5.83 -2.53 -7.79
CA LEU A 315 5.93 -2.68 -6.34
C LEU A 315 7.30 -2.26 -5.82
N ALA A 316 8.39 -2.51 -6.56
CA ALA A 316 9.73 -2.06 -6.18
C ALA A 316 9.88 -0.54 -6.10
N LEU A 317 9.10 0.22 -6.89
CA LEU A 317 9.05 1.69 -6.84
C LEU A 317 8.13 2.23 -5.73
N VAL A 318 7.31 1.36 -5.13
CA VAL A 318 6.41 1.71 -4.02
C VAL A 318 7.00 1.28 -2.67
N SER A 319 7.66 0.13 -2.63
CA SER A 319 8.36 -0.37 -1.45
C SER A 319 9.37 -1.47 -1.83
N GLU A 320 10.64 -1.11 -1.78
CA GLU A 320 11.78 -2.00 -1.95
C GLU A 320 11.80 -3.12 -0.93
N ILE A 321 11.43 -2.84 0.34
CA ILE A 321 11.43 -3.86 1.40
C ILE A 321 10.41 -4.94 1.06
N HIS A 322 9.17 -4.56 0.71
CA HIS A 322 8.15 -5.53 0.36
C HIS A 322 8.53 -6.32 -0.89
N PHE A 323 9.10 -5.66 -1.91
CA PHE A 323 9.54 -6.33 -3.13
C PHE A 323 10.70 -7.31 -2.90
N LEU A 324 11.78 -6.87 -2.24
CA LEU A 324 12.95 -7.69 -1.97
C LEU A 324 12.64 -8.84 -1.01
N ALA A 325 11.74 -8.63 -0.04
CA ALA A 325 11.30 -9.69 0.87
C ALA A 325 10.62 -10.87 0.14
N LEU A 326 10.03 -10.66 -1.04
CA LEU A 326 9.40 -11.75 -1.79
C LEU A 326 10.38 -12.89 -2.13
N PHE A 327 11.65 -12.58 -2.40
CA PHE A 327 12.66 -13.57 -2.78
C PHE A 327 12.98 -14.58 -1.67
N PRO A 328 13.43 -14.15 -0.47
CA PRO A 328 13.63 -15.08 0.64
C PRO A 328 12.31 -15.72 1.08
N LEU A 329 11.17 -15.04 0.95
CA LEU A 329 9.87 -15.64 1.25
C LEU A 329 9.48 -16.78 0.31
N LEU A 330 9.76 -16.64 -0.99
CA LEU A 330 9.56 -17.72 -1.95
C LEU A 330 10.49 -18.89 -1.62
N ALA A 331 11.76 -18.61 -1.37
CA ALA A 331 12.76 -19.62 -1.03
C ALA A 331 12.36 -20.40 0.24
N LEU A 332 11.96 -19.68 1.30
CA LEU A 332 11.50 -20.28 2.55
C LEU A 332 10.20 -21.07 2.35
N ALA A 333 9.23 -20.55 1.60
CA ALA A 333 8.00 -21.29 1.29
C ALA A 333 8.31 -22.59 0.52
N VAL A 334 9.22 -22.55 -0.46
CA VAL A 334 9.66 -23.75 -1.19
C VAL A 334 10.40 -24.73 -0.28
N ALA A 335 11.28 -24.25 0.61
CA ALA A 335 11.99 -25.08 1.57
C ALA A 335 11.04 -25.76 2.55
N LEU A 336 10.07 -25.04 3.13
CA LEU A 336 9.04 -25.61 4.00
C LEU A 336 8.18 -26.65 3.26
N HIS A 337 7.87 -26.40 1.99
CA HIS A 337 7.18 -27.39 1.15
C HIS A 337 8.02 -28.64 0.91
N ALA A 338 9.32 -28.48 0.61
CA ALA A 338 10.25 -29.58 0.39
C ALA A 338 10.44 -30.45 1.65
N LEU A 339 10.59 -29.80 2.82
CA LEU A 339 10.70 -30.47 4.12
C LEU A 339 9.42 -31.25 4.46
N SER A 340 8.24 -30.63 4.30
CA SER A 340 6.96 -31.29 4.60
C SER A 340 6.63 -32.47 3.69
N HIS A 341 7.22 -32.55 2.50
CA HIS A 341 6.99 -33.64 1.55
C HIS A 341 8.21 -34.56 1.36
N ARG A 342 9.30 -34.31 2.10
CA ARG A 342 10.59 -35.02 1.99
C ARG A 342 11.10 -35.13 0.54
N ARG A 343 10.93 -34.07 -0.25
CA ARG A 343 11.33 -34.00 -1.66
C ARG A 343 12.11 -32.73 -1.93
N ALA A 344 13.35 -32.86 -2.40
CA ALA A 344 14.24 -31.72 -2.66
C ALA A 344 13.96 -30.97 -3.99
N HIS A 345 12.85 -31.25 -4.67
CA HIS A 345 12.57 -30.62 -5.97
C HIS A 345 11.82 -29.29 -5.84
N VAL A 346 12.23 -28.27 -6.61
CA VAL A 346 11.46 -27.02 -6.74
C VAL A 346 10.24 -27.25 -7.65
N PRO A 347 8.99 -27.09 -7.16
CA PRO A 347 7.79 -27.31 -7.97
C PRO A 347 7.73 -26.39 -9.21
N ARG A 348 7.19 -26.89 -10.33
CA ARG A 348 7.09 -26.12 -11.59
C ARG A 348 6.42 -24.76 -11.40
N ASN A 349 5.39 -24.69 -10.56
CA ASN A 349 4.67 -23.46 -10.26
C ASN A 349 5.52 -22.44 -9.49
N ALA A 350 6.45 -22.88 -8.64
CA ALA A 350 7.38 -22.00 -7.94
C ALA A 350 8.43 -21.44 -8.90
N ARG A 351 8.94 -22.27 -9.83
CA ARG A 351 9.88 -21.81 -10.88
C ARG A 351 9.30 -20.67 -11.73
N ARG A 352 8.00 -20.70 -12.02
CA ARG A 352 7.32 -19.60 -12.73
C ARG A 352 7.43 -18.28 -11.97
N TRP A 353 7.27 -18.32 -10.64
CA TRP A 353 7.42 -17.14 -9.80
C TRP A 353 8.85 -16.64 -9.73
N VAL A 354 9.83 -17.54 -9.64
CA VAL A 354 11.25 -17.18 -9.74
C VAL A 354 11.49 -16.37 -11.02
N ILE A 355 11.05 -16.88 -12.18
CA ILE A 355 11.22 -16.17 -13.46
C ILE A 355 10.54 -14.79 -13.44
N VAL A 356 9.28 -14.71 -13.02
CA VAL A 356 8.52 -13.46 -12.98
C VAL A 356 9.20 -12.42 -12.07
N MET A 357 9.66 -12.87 -10.90
CA MET A 357 10.35 -12.02 -9.93
C MET A 357 11.74 -11.61 -10.42
N SER A 358 12.49 -12.51 -11.06
CA SER A 358 13.79 -12.19 -11.67
C SER A 358 13.65 -11.15 -12.78
N ILE A 359 12.65 -11.27 -13.66
CA ILE A 359 12.38 -10.24 -14.68
C ILE A 359 12.06 -8.90 -14.01
N ALA A 360 11.20 -8.91 -12.98
CA ALA A 360 10.88 -7.69 -12.23
C ALA A 360 12.11 -7.07 -11.55
N LEU A 361 13.04 -7.89 -11.03
CA LEU A 361 14.29 -7.42 -10.43
C LEU A 361 15.20 -6.78 -11.46
N LEU A 362 15.38 -7.40 -12.63
CA LEU A 362 16.19 -6.83 -13.71
C LEU A 362 15.67 -5.45 -14.12
N ILE A 363 14.35 -5.27 -14.18
CA ILE A 363 13.73 -3.97 -14.44
C ILE A 363 13.96 -3.01 -13.26
N ALA A 364 13.80 -3.47 -12.01
CA ALA A 364 13.98 -2.67 -10.80
C ALA A 364 15.41 -2.14 -10.62
N LEU A 365 16.41 -2.80 -11.21
CA LEU A 365 17.80 -2.35 -11.21
C LEU A 365 18.05 -1.12 -12.10
N VAL A 366 17.15 -0.81 -13.04
CA VAL A 366 17.37 0.26 -14.03
C VAL A 366 16.26 1.31 -14.10
N GLN A 367 15.05 1.00 -13.62
CA GLN A 367 13.89 1.89 -13.75
C GLN A 367 13.90 3.10 -12.79
N GLY A 368 14.87 3.22 -11.89
CA GLY A 368 14.94 4.24 -10.84
C GLY A 368 14.45 3.75 -9.47
N GLY A 369 14.47 4.65 -8.49
CA GLY A 369 14.04 4.39 -7.12
C GLY A 369 15.12 3.74 -6.26
N VAL A 370 14.74 3.28 -5.06
CA VAL A 370 15.68 2.80 -4.03
C VAL A 370 16.60 1.69 -4.55
N ILE A 371 16.06 0.67 -5.24
CA ILE A 371 16.84 -0.48 -5.73
C ILE A 371 17.85 -0.07 -6.81
N THR A 372 17.45 0.79 -7.73
CA THR A 372 18.36 1.31 -8.77
C THR A 372 19.51 2.10 -8.15
N GLU A 373 19.24 2.93 -7.15
CA GLU A 373 20.28 3.72 -6.48
C GLU A 373 21.20 2.85 -5.58
N ILE A 374 20.67 1.81 -4.93
CA ILE A 374 21.49 0.80 -4.24
C ILE A 374 22.45 0.11 -5.23
N ALA A 375 21.94 -0.36 -6.38
CA ALA A 375 22.75 -1.04 -7.38
C ALA A 375 23.82 -0.12 -7.97
N ARG A 376 23.45 1.14 -8.27
CA ARG A 376 24.38 2.16 -8.76
C ARG A 376 25.47 2.49 -7.73
N GLY A 377 25.10 2.63 -6.46
CA GLY A 377 26.05 2.86 -5.37
C GLY A 377 27.06 1.72 -5.24
N LEU A 378 26.61 0.47 -5.33
CA LEU A 378 27.49 -0.69 -5.34
C LEU A 378 28.46 -0.68 -6.53
N LEU A 379 27.98 -0.39 -7.74
CA LEU A 379 28.82 -0.32 -8.94
C LEU A 379 29.89 0.78 -8.84
N LEU A 380 29.52 1.97 -8.33
CA LEU A 380 30.46 3.09 -8.15
C LEU A 380 31.56 2.77 -7.12
N ARG A 381 31.20 2.09 -6.02
CA ARG A 381 32.17 1.62 -5.03
C ARG A 381 33.15 0.62 -5.64
N LEU A 382 32.65 -0.31 -6.45
CA LEU A 382 33.48 -1.31 -7.14
C LEU A 382 34.41 -0.67 -8.18
N SER A 383 34.03 0.45 -8.78
CA SER A 383 34.87 1.18 -9.75
C SER A 383 35.88 2.14 -9.09
N GLY A 384 35.98 2.19 -7.77
CA GLY A 384 36.90 3.08 -7.04
C GLY A 384 36.56 4.57 -7.16
N ALA A 385 35.34 4.91 -7.59
CA ALA A 385 34.91 6.30 -7.71
C ALA A 385 34.61 6.88 -6.31
N ALA A 386 34.96 8.15 -6.10
CA ALA A 386 34.67 8.84 -4.84
C ALA A 386 33.17 8.77 -4.53
N GLU A 387 32.87 8.28 -3.32
CA GLU A 387 31.51 8.02 -2.88
C GLU A 387 30.75 9.35 -2.76
N ARG A 388 29.73 9.59 -3.59
CA ARG A 388 28.73 10.60 -3.26
C ARG A 388 27.91 10.07 -2.10
N THR A 389 27.65 10.91 -1.10
CA THR A 389 26.87 10.60 0.10
C THR A 389 25.59 9.84 -0.25
N ALA A 390 25.52 8.56 0.14
CA ALA A 390 24.31 7.77 -0.01
C ALA A 390 23.22 8.36 0.90
N TYR A 391 22.02 8.56 0.36
CA TYR A 391 20.88 9.07 1.13
C TYR A 391 20.45 8.11 2.26
N HIS A 392 20.78 6.82 2.14
CA HIS A 392 20.45 5.80 3.15
C HIS A 392 21.65 4.93 3.54
N THR A 393 21.89 4.82 4.85
CA THR A 393 22.77 3.81 5.45
C THR A 393 21.95 2.68 6.09
N PHE A 394 22.48 1.45 6.04
CA PHE A 394 21.80 0.27 6.57
C PHE A 394 22.72 -0.53 7.49
N HIS A 395 22.35 -0.63 8.76
CA HIS A 395 22.97 -1.51 9.74
C HIS A 395 21.89 -2.37 10.38
N PHE A 396 22.19 -3.66 10.58
CA PHE A 396 21.32 -4.57 11.30
C PHE A 396 22.07 -5.10 12.52
N ALA A 397 21.43 -5.03 13.68
CA ALA A 397 21.97 -5.51 14.94
C ALA A 397 21.02 -6.53 15.54
N PHE A 398 21.61 -7.56 16.17
CA PHE A 398 20.84 -8.46 17.03
C PHE A 398 20.39 -7.71 18.28
N GLN A 399 19.13 -7.88 18.67
CA GLN A 399 18.54 -7.25 19.83
C GLN A 399 17.92 -8.32 20.75
N TRP A 400 18.37 -8.30 22.00
CA TRP A 400 17.82 -9.13 23.08
C TRP A 400 17.58 -8.27 24.33
N PRO A 401 16.44 -8.38 25.02
CA PRO A 401 15.31 -9.27 24.73
C PRO A 401 14.57 -8.91 23.42
N PRO A 402 13.79 -9.83 22.82
CA PRO A 402 13.03 -9.54 21.63
C PRO A 402 12.10 -8.34 21.84
N SER A 403 11.99 -7.44 20.87
CA SER A 403 11.18 -6.23 20.95
C SER A 403 10.53 -5.86 19.63
N VAL A 404 9.47 -5.08 19.67
CA VAL A 404 8.86 -4.47 18.50
C VAL A 404 8.87 -2.96 18.63
N VAL A 405 8.91 -2.26 17.50
CA VAL A 405 8.94 -0.79 17.49
C VAL A 405 7.58 -0.26 17.06
N SER A 406 6.97 0.58 17.89
CA SER A 406 5.86 1.46 17.51
C SER A 406 6.44 2.78 17.04
N SER A 407 5.89 3.35 15.96
CA SER A 407 6.30 4.71 15.52
C SER A 407 5.94 5.81 16.52
N HIS A 408 5.07 5.50 17.50
CA HIS A 408 4.64 6.41 18.56
C HIS A 408 5.22 6.04 19.92
N LEU A 409 5.16 4.75 20.29
CA LEU A 409 5.50 4.26 21.64
C LEU A 409 6.95 3.79 21.79
N GLY A 410 7.78 3.93 20.75
CA GLY A 410 9.18 3.50 20.83
C GLY A 410 9.34 1.99 20.84
N VAL A 411 10.37 1.53 21.57
CA VAL A 411 10.75 0.11 21.64
C VAL A 411 9.95 -0.58 22.75
N LEU A 412 9.20 -1.62 22.39
CA LEU A 412 8.38 -2.41 23.30
C LEU A 412 8.93 -3.85 23.38
N THR A 413 9.55 -4.20 24.50
CA THR A 413 10.11 -5.55 24.74
C THR A 413 9.02 -6.60 24.96
N LEU A 414 9.11 -7.73 24.27
CA LEU A 414 8.11 -8.81 24.32
C LEU A 414 8.21 -9.66 25.60
N THR A 415 9.24 -9.47 26.41
CA THR A 415 9.38 -10.12 27.73
C THR A 415 8.66 -9.36 28.84
N ASN A 416 8.29 -8.10 28.62
CA ASN A 416 7.54 -7.29 29.59
C ASN A 416 6.02 -7.43 29.32
N PRO A 417 5.20 -7.88 30.29
CA PRO A 417 3.75 -8.03 30.12
C PRO A 417 3.03 -6.71 29.79
N THR A 418 3.49 -5.58 30.34
CA THR A 418 3.00 -4.24 30.03
C THR A 418 3.18 -3.93 28.55
N HIS A 419 4.38 -4.17 28.03
CA HIS A 419 4.69 -3.95 26.63
C HIS A 419 3.89 -4.88 25.73
N LEU A 420 3.71 -6.15 26.10
CA LEU A 420 2.86 -7.08 25.34
C LEU A 420 1.41 -6.59 25.23
N LEU A 421 0.85 -6.06 26.32
CA LEU A 421 -0.48 -5.43 26.29
C LEU A 421 -0.51 -4.24 25.31
N LEU A 422 0.49 -3.36 25.38
CA LEU A 422 0.56 -2.20 24.49
C LEU A 422 0.74 -2.62 23.02
N VAL A 423 1.53 -3.65 22.74
CA VAL A 423 1.67 -4.23 21.39
C VAL A 423 0.34 -4.79 20.91
N PHE A 424 -0.39 -5.53 21.76
CA PHE A 424 -1.70 -6.05 21.43
C PHE A 424 -2.70 -4.92 21.09
N LEU A 425 -2.67 -3.83 21.85
CA LEU A 425 -3.53 -2.66 21.60
C LEU A 425 -3.06 -1.83 20.39
N GLU A 426 -1.76 -1.73 20.13
CA GLU A 426 -1.21 -1.01 18.97
C GLU A 426 -1.53 -1.71 17.64
N VAL A 427 -1.44 -3.04 17.61
CA VAL A 427 -1.82 -3.83 16.42
C VAL A 427 -3.34 -4.02 16.35
N GLY A 428 -4.00 -4.06 17.51
CA GLY A 428 -5.44 -4.24 17.65
C GLY A 428 -5.89 -5.70 17.72
N VAL A 429 -7.20 -5.88 17.92
CA VAL A 429 -7.83 -7.19 18.10
C VAL A 429 -7.75 -8.11 16.88
N ILE A 430 -7.24 -7.62 15.75
CA ILE A 430 -6.98 -8.43 14.56
C ILE A 430 -5.99 -9.56 14.83
N LEU A 431 -5.12 -9.42 15.84
CA LEU A 431 -4.18 -10.47 16.26
C LEU A 431 -4.90 -11.76 16.67
N LEU A 432 -6.15 -11.68 17.12
CA LEU A 432 -6.97 -12.86 17.43
C LEU A 432 -7.26 -13.73 16.19
N ALA A 433 -7.12 -13.17 14.97
CA ALA A 433 -7.24 -13.92 13.73
C ALA A 433 -5.94 -14.64 13.30
N LEU A 434 -4.85 -14.52 14.08
CA LEU A 434 -3.57 -15.18 13.79
C LEU A 434 -3.72 -16.71 13.61
N PRO A 435 -4.42 -17.47 14.49
CA PRO A 435 -4.56 -18.92 14.31
C PRO A 435 -5.25 -19.30 12.99
N LEU A 436 -6.28 -18.55 12.61
CA LEU A 436 -6.99 -18.75 11.34
C LEU A 436 -6.08 -18.46 10.14
N THR A 437 -5.30 -17.39 10.22
CA THR A 437 -4.36 -16.97 9.17
C THR A 437 -3.23 -17.98 8.99
N VAL A 438 -2.66 -18.50 10.09
CA VAL A 438 -1.65 -19.57 10.06
C VAL A 438 -2.24 -20.85 9.47
N ALA A 439 -3.43 -21.28 9.92
CA ALA A 439 -4.09 -22.47 9.40
C ALA A 439 -4.37 -22.35 7.89
N TRP A 440 -4.81 -21.17 7.44
CA TRP A 440 -4.98 -20.87 6.02
C TRP A 440 -3.65 -20.96 5.27
N GLY A 441 -2.57 -20.41 5.82
CA GLY A 441 -1.23 -20.47 5.26
C GLY A 441 -0.72 -21.88 5.02
N MET A 442 -0.86 -22.73 6.03
CA MET A 442 -0.48 -24.14 5.92
C MET A 442 -1.29 -24.86 4.84
N LYS A 443 -2.57 -24.49 4.66
CA LYS A 443 -3.39 -24.99 3.54
C LYS A 443 -2.89 -24.48 2.19
N MET A 444 -2.50 -23.21 2.09
CA MET A 444 -1.99 -22.62 0.84
C MET A 444 -0.64 -23.20 0.43
N LEU A 445 0.23 -23.45 1.41
CA LEU A 445 1.53 -24.09 1.22
C LEU A 445 1.37 -25.51 0.67
N ARG A 446 0.49 -26.33 1.28
CA ARG A 446 0.15 -27.67 0.77
C ARG A 446 -0.46 -27.63 -0.63
N ALA A 447 -1.29 -26.62 -0.90
CA ALA A 447 -1.90 -26.42 -2.21
C ALA A 447 -0.97 -25.79 -3.26
N GLN A 448 0.32 -25.56 -2.94
CA GLN A 448 1.30 -24.90 -3.81
C GLN A 448 0.81 -23.54 -4.34
N ARG A 449 0.04 -22.80 -3.53
CA ARG A 449 -0.45 -21.46 -3.84
C ARG A 449 0.60 -20.43 -3.38
N TRP A 450 1.71 -20.38 -4.12
CA TRP A 450 2.95 -19.71 -3.71
C TRP A 450 2.78 -18.25 -3.29
N TRP A 451 1.95 -17.45 -3.97
CA TRP A 451 1.74 -16.05 -3.58
C TRP A 451 1.16 -15.91 -2.16
N GLU A 452 0.07 -16.61 -1.86
CA GLU A 452 -0.52 -16.58 -0.52
C GLU A 452 0.37 -17.28 0.50
N ALA A 453 1.08 -18.34 0.10
CA ALA A 453 2.05 -18.99 0.96
C ALA A 453 3.16 -18.03 1.36
N MET A 454 3.72 -17.25 0.42
CA MET A 454 4.72 -16.22 0.70
C MET A 454 4.19 -15.14 1.65
N LEU A 455 2.97 -14.63 1.42
CA LEU A 455 2.36 -13.64 2.32
C LEU A 455 2.29 -14.16 3.75
N ILE A 456 1.94 -15.43 3.94
CA ILE A 456 1.74 -16.00 5.28
C ILE A 456 3.07 -16.43 5.91
N VAL A 457 4.00 -16.99 5.13
CA VAL A 457 5.39 -17.20 5.56
C VAL A 457 6.06 -15.87 5.91
N GLY A 458 5.62 -14.77 5.28
CA GLY A 458 5.92 -13.38 5.60
C GLY A 458 5.81 -13.06 7.08
N MET A 459 4.82 -13.65 7.75
CA MET A 459 4.64 -13.46 9.19
C MET A 459 5.85 -13.93 9.99
N GLY A 460 6.53 -15.01 9.55
CA GLY A 460 7.74 -15.50 10.20
C GLY A 460 8.91 -14.52 10.13
N ILE A 461 9.07 -13.78 9.01
CA ILE A 461 10.07 -12.71 8.90
C ILE A 461 9.74 -11.56 9.85
N GLY A 462 8.47 -11.19 9.97
CA GLY A 462 8.04 -10.17 10.93
C GLY A 462 8.30 -10.59 12.39
N VAL A 463 8.26 -11.89 12.71
CA VAL A 463 8.73 -12.41 14.01
C VAL A 463 10.25 -12.32 14.12
N ALA A 464 11.01 -12.63 13.07
CA ALA A 464 12.47 -12.45 13.09
C ALA A 464 12.89 -10.97 13.28
N ALA A 465 12.09 -10.02 12.80
CA ALA A 465 12.28 -8.59 13.04
C ALA A 465 12.12 -8.19 14.52
N THR A 466 11.66 -9.10 15.39
CA THR A 466 11.65 -8.86 16.84
C THR A 466 13.01 -9.02 17.50
N VAL A 467 13.95 -9.69 16.83
CA VAL A 467 15.31 -9.96 17.34
C VAL A 467 16.40 -9.34 16.48
N ILE A 468 16.05 -8.77 15.32
CA ILE A 468 16.97 -8.07 14.42
C ILE A 468 16.40 -6.67 14.18
N HIS A 469 17.13 -5.65 14.65
CA HIS A 469 16.76 -4.26 14.47
C HIS A 469 17.63 -3.58 13.42
N TYR A 470 16.99 -2.77 12.59
CA TYR A 470 17.61 -1.80 11.72
C TYR A 470 18.06 -0.56 12.52
N SER A 471 19.29 -0.12 12.26
CA SER A 471 19.80 1.21 12.59
C SER A 471 20.38 1.87 11.34
N GLY A 472 20.10 3.15 11.15
CA GLY A 472 20.54 3.92 9.99
C GLY A 472 19.79 5.24 9.88
N THR A 473 19.99 5.94 8.76
CA THR A 473 19.44 7.29 8.54
C THR A 473 17.91 7.36 8.61
N ALA A 474 17.20 6.26 8.33
CA ALA A 474 15.73 6.22 8.44
C ALA A 474 15.24 6.13 9.91
N GLY A 475 16.16 6.01 10.87
CA GLY A 475 15.85 5.93 12.29
C GLY A 475 15.25 4.60 12.72
N ILE A 476 15.05 4.44 14.04
CA ILE A 476 14.52 3.22 14.64
C ILE A 476 13.08 2.92 14.20
N SER A 477 12.31 3.94 13.79
CA SER A 477 10.94 3.82 13.30
C SER A 477 10.82 3.00 12.02
N ALA A 478 11.90 2.83 11.24
CA ALA A 478 11.92 1.92 10.09
C ALA A 478 11.65 0.45 10.48
N ASN A 479 11.96 0.06 11.73
CA ASN A 479 11.64 -1.26 12.27
C ASN A 479 10.13 -1.52 12.36
N ALA A 480 9.31 -0.47 12.55
CA ALA A 480 7.85 -0.60 12.54
C ALA A 480 7.36 -1.10 11.17
N ARG A 481 8.02 -0.69 10.07
CA ARG A 481 7.71 -1.17 8.70
C ARG A 481 8.07 -2.64 8.51
N LEU A 482 9.17 -3.12 9.10
CA LEU A 482 9.56 -4.53 9.06
C LEU A 482 8.53 -5.39 9.83
N PHE A 483 8.09 -4.93 11.00
CA PHE A 483 6.99 -5.56 11.73
C PHE A 483 5.65 -5.46 10.97
N GLY A 484 5.51 -4.52 10.04
CA GLY A 484 4.50 -4.49 8.98
C GLY A 484 4.28 -5.84 8.30
N ALA A 485 5.36 -6.55 7.98
CA ALA A 485 5.30 -7.87 7.34
C ALA A 485 4.62 -8.94 8.22
N PHE A 486 4.63 -8.78 9.56
CA PHE A 486 3.93 -9.66 10.48
C PHE A 486 2.41 -9.47 10.41
N HIS A 487 1.93 -8.23 10.55
CA HIS A 487 0.52 -7.99 10.76
C HIS A 487 -0.25 -7.71 9.46
N ALA A 488 0.41 -7.35 8.35
CA ALA A 488 -0.27 -7.12 7.07
C ALA A 488 -1.05 -8.36 6.54
N PRO A 489 -0.48 -9.59 6.56
CA PRO A 489 -1.25 -10.79 6.20
C PRO A 489 -2.41 -11.03 7.15
N ILE A 490 -2.23 -10.81 8.45
CA ILE A 490 -3.29 -10.95 9.46
C ILE A 490 -4.43 -9.98 9.15
N ALA A 491 -4.12 -8.70 8.94
CA ALA A 491 -5.11 -7.67 8.63
C ALA A 491 -5.90 -8.00 7.35
N LEU A 492 -5.19 -8.47 6.31
CA LEU A 492 -5.80 -8.85 5.05
C LEU A 492 -6.79 -10.02 5.20
N TYR A 493 -6.41 -11.06 5.95
CA TYR A 493 -7.20 -12.29 6.08
C TYR A 493 -8.17 -12.31 7.27
N ALA A 494 -8.02 -11.40 8.24
CA ALA A 494 -8.80 -11.38 9.48
C ALA A 494 -10.30 -11.43 9.21
N PHE A 495 -10.81 -10.53 8.38
CA PHE A 495 -12.23 -10.47 8.06
C PHE A 495 -12.73 -11.71 7.30
N PRO A 496 -12.23 -12.05 6.10
CA PRO A 496 -12.80 -13.15 5.31
C PRO A 496 -12.68 -14.51 5.99
N LEU A 497 -11.57 -14.79 6.70
CA LEU A 497 -11.41 -16.06 7.40
C LEU A 497 -12.32 -16.15 8.63
N THR A 498 -12.41 -15.08 9.42
CA THR A 498 -13.31 -15.04 10.58
C THR A 498 -14.77 -15.16 10.14
N TRP A 499 -15.16 -14.52 9.03
CA TRP A 499 -16.50 -14.65 8.45
C TRP A 499 -16.83 -16.11 8.09
N VAL A 500 -15.94 -16.77 7.32
CA VAL A 500 -16.14 -18.15 6.88
C VAL A 500 -16.13 -19.14 8.05
N TRP A 501 -15.34 -18.85 9.10
CA TRP A 501 -15.32 -19.65 10.31
C TRP A 501 -16.59 -19.45 11.14
N ALA A 502 -16.97 -18.21 11.44
CA ALA A 502 -18.08 -17.86 12.34
C ALA A 502 -19.45 -18.22 11.75
N ARG A 503 -19.64 -18.19 10.42
CA ARG A 503 -20.92 -18.57 9.79
C ARG A 503 -21.38 -20.00 10.14
N GLY A 504 -20.45 -20.91 10.44
CA GLY A 504 -20.77 -22.29 10.84
C GLY A 504 -20.91 -22.49 12.35
N ARG A 505 -20.77 -21.42 13.14
CA ARG A 505 -20.78 -21.48 14.61
C ARG A 505 -22.11 -20.98 15.18
N GLY A 506 -22.36 -21.26 16.46
CA GLY A 506 -23.52 -20.79 17.21
C GLY A 506 -23.57 -19.26 17.34
N GLN A 507 -24.72 -18.74 17.75
CA GLN A 507 -25.01 -17.31 17.79
C GLN A 507 -24.00 -16.52 18.63
N ASN A 508 -23.63 -17.03 19.81
CA ASN A 508 -22.69 -16.34 20.70
C ASN A 508 -21.33 -16.07 20.03
N VAL A 509 -20.80 -17.04 19.27
CA VAL A 509 -19.53 -16.87 18.55
C VAL A 509 -19.64 -15.81 17.46
N ARG A 510 -20.79 -15.75 16.77
CA ARG A 510 -21.04 -14.72 15.75
C ARG A 510 -21.14 -13.33 16.35
N VAL A 511 -21.81 -13.20 17.50
CA VAL A 511 -21.92 -11.94 18.25
C VAL A 511 -20.55 -11.47 18.72
N VAL A 512 -19.74 -12.36 19.31
CA VAL A 512 -18.37 -12.04 19.73
C VAL A 512 -17.50 -11.61 18.55
N ALA A 513 -17.55 -12.35 17.43
CA ALA A 513 -16.81 -11.98 16.22
C ALA A 513 -17.23 -10.61 15.67
N ALA A 514 -18.53 -10.30 15.70
CA ALA A 514 -19.05 -9.00 15.30
C ALA A 514 -18.60 -7.88 16.24
N ALA A 515 -18.65 -8.09 17.56
CA ALA A 515 -18.19 -7.14 18.57
C ALA A 515 -16.68 -6.84 18.42
N LEU A 516 -15.85 -7.87 18.23
CA LEU A 516 -14.42 -7.69 17.94
C LEU A 516 -14.19 -6.96 16.60
N GLY A 517 -15.03 -7.24 15.60
CA GLY A 517 -15.04 -6.49 14.34
C GLY A 517 -15.30 -5.00 14.56
N LEU A 518 -16.27 -4.65 15.41
CA LEU A 518 -16.57 -3.26 15.80
C LEU A 518 -15.40 -2.60 16.54
N VAL A 519 -14.80 -3.30 17.51
CA VAL A 519 -13.61 -2.80 18.22
C VAL A 519 -12.46 -2.51 17.25
N ALA A 520 -12.25 -3.37 16.27
CA ALA A 520 -11.19 -3.20 15.28
C ALA A 520 -11.39 -1.97 14.37
N VAL A 521 -12.64 -1.61 14.05
CA VAL A 521 -12.95 -0.49 13.13
C VAL A 521 -13.22 0.83 13.84
N PHE A 522 -13.49 0.82 15.15
CA PHE A 522 -13.91 2.01 15.89
C PHE A 522 -12.91 3.17 15.77
N GLY A 523 -11.61 2.89 15.92
CA GLY A 523 -10.56 3.91 15.77
C GLY A 523 -10.56 4.54 14.38
N GLY A 524 -10.62 3.73 13.33
CA GLY A 524 -10.66 4.24 11.96
C GLY A 524 -11.95 4.97 11.61
N MET A 525 -13.09 4.58 12.18
CA MET A 525 -14.35 5.31 12.00
C MET A 525 -14.29 6.71 12.62
N LEU A 526 -13.68 6.84 13.80
CA LEU A 526 -13.50 8.13 14.46
C LEU A 526 -12.54 9.03 13.66
N THR A 527 -11.39 8.50 13.25
CA THR A 527 -10.45 9.28 12.43
C THR A 527 -11.10 9.70 11.10
N PHE A 528 -11.88 8.81 10.47
CA PHE A 528 -12.62 9.15 9.26
C PHE A 528 -13.68 10.25 9.49
N GLY A 529 -14.35 10.23 10.64
CA GLY A 529 -15.28 11.30 11.01
C GLY A 529 -14.61 12.68 11.06
N ILE A 530 -13.37 12.73 11.55
CA ILE A 530 -12.54 13.96 11.57
C ILE A 530 -12.09 14.33 10.16
N GLU A 531 -11.61 13.36 9.38
CA GLU A 531 -11.23 13.54 7.96
C GLU A 531 -12.39 14.14 7.14
N LEU A 532 -13.63 13.69 7.37
CA LEU A 532 -14.80 14.22 6.68
C LEU A 532 -15.03 15.72 6.92
N ILE A 533 -14.65 16.26 8.08
CA ILE A 533 -14.78 17.69 8.36
C ILE A 533 -13.81 18.49 7.49
N ALA A 534 -12.65 17.92 7.14
CA ALA A 534 -11.67 18.53 6.26
C ALA A 534 -12.23 18.82 4.85
N THR A 535 -13.26 18.10 4.41
CA THR A 535 -13.87 18.27 3.08
C THR A 535 -14.42 19.68 2.83
N GLN A 536 -14.79 20.42 3.87
CA GLN A 536 -15.46 21.73 3.76
C GLN A 536 -14.53 22.83 3.29
N LYS A 537 -13.26 22.82 3.72
CA LYS A 537 -12.31 23.90 3.44
C LYS A 537 -10.97 23.34 2.97
N PRO A 538 -10.60 23.56 1.70
CA PRO A 538 -9.28 23.19 1.21
C PRO A 538 -8.18 23.89 2.02
N GLN A 539 -7.11 23.15 2.29
CA GLN A 539 -5.90 23.68 2.89
C GLN A 539 -4.77 23.64 1.85
N LEU A 540 -3.87 24.62 1.92
CA LEU A 540 -2.66 24.59 1.10
C LEU A 540 -1.59 23.73 1.81
N PRO A 541 -0.79 22.96 1.07
CA PRO A 541 0.33 22.23 1.63
C PRO A 541 1.30 23.13 2.38
N THR A 542 2.08 22.54 3.29
CA THR A 542 3.16 23.23 4.00
C THR A 542 4.06 23.99 3.01
N PHE A 543 4.40 25.24 3.35
CA PHE A 543 5.21 26.17 2.54
C PHE A 543 4.56 26.70 1.25
N ILE A 544 3.26 26.43 1.01
CA ILE A 544 2.52 27.04 -0.12
C ILE A 544 1.57 28.12 0.41
N HIS A 545 1.67 29.32 -0.15
CA HIS A 545 0.84 30.47 0.21
C HIS A 545 -0.18 30.82 -0.88
N GLU A 546 -1.16 31.66 -0.55
CA GLU A 546 -2.17 32.10 -1.51
C GLU A 546 -1.58 32.78 -2.74
N MET A 547 -0.44 33.47 -2.58
CA MET A 547 0.25 34.13 -3.68
C MET A 547 0.73 33.11 -4.72
N ASP A 548 1.30 31.98 -4.29
CA ASP A 548 1.75 30.90 -5.17
C ASP A 548 0.57 30.33 -5.98
N ALA A 549 -0.56 30.09 -5.30
CA ALA A 549 -1.78 29.61 -5.92
C ALA A 549 -2.36 30.61 -6.93
N ARG A 550 -2.21 31.92 -6.71
CA ARG A 550 -2.64 32.96 -7.64
C ARG A 550 -1.69 33.08 -8.83
N MET A 551 -0.38 32.97 -8.61
CA MET A 551 0.63 33.03 -9.67
C MET A 551 0.45 31.89 -10.67
N MET A 552 0.16 30.68 -10.21
CA MET A 552 -0.08 29.52 -11.07
C MET A 552 -1.40 29.54 -11.85
N LYS A 553 -2.35 30.44 -11.54
CA LYS A 553 -3.60 30.61 -12.31
C LYS A 553 -3.46 31.59 -13.48
N ARG A 554 -2.42 32.42 -13.46
CA ARG A 554 -2.07 33.34 -14.55
C ARG A 554 -1.28 32.58 -15.59
#